data_AF-A0A2P0B268-F1
#
_entry.id   AF-A0A2P0B268-F1
#
_cell.length_a   1.000
_cell.length_b   1.000
_cell.length_c   1.000
_cell.angle_alpha   90.00
_cell.angle_beta   90.00
_cell.angle_gamma   90.00
#
_symmetry.space_group_name_H-M   'P 1'
#
loop_
_entity.id
_entity.type
_entity.pdbx_description
1 polymer ?
#
loop_
_entity_poly.entity_id
_entity_poly.type
_entity_poly.pdbx_seq_one_letter_code
_entity_poly.pdbx_strand_id
1 'polypeptide(L)'
;MRFSRIAPVALLATTMFASPALAQDEEAEAEESGPIEISANVALTTDYRFRGVSFSGEDIAIQGGFDVAHESGFYVGAWASSLEDSALYGNSELDIYAGWSGDVATGLSIDAGVLYYIYPNGNDLVGDSDYFEPYASITAALGPVEATVGAAYAPEQGSALTDDNIYVYGDLGAGIPDTPISLSAHLGYSDGSLDYGSGGYLDWSLGASVSYDILTFGVAYVDTDLPDIAGQDGAVVFTLAAAF
;
A
#
# COMPACT_ATOMS: atom_id res chain seq x y z
N MET A 1 -3.92 19.25 -25.60
CA MET A 1 -3.84 17.90 -24.99
C MET A 1 -4.22 18.10 -23.54
N ARG A 2 -5.41 17.64 -23.15
CA ARG A 2 -5.86 17.67 -21.76
C ARG A 2 -5.14 16.52 -21.07
N PHE A 3 -4.28 16.86 -20.11
CA PHE A 3 -3.62 15.87 -19.26
C PHE A 3 -4.65 15.40 -18.26
N SER A 4 -4.97 14.10 -18.27
CA SER A 4 -5.78 13.50 -17.21
C SER A 4 -5.02 13.68 -15.90
N ARG A 5 -5.64 14.33 -14.92
CA ARG A 5 -5.15 14.38 -13.55
C ARG A 5 -5.24 12.95 -13.03
N ILE A 6 -4.11 12.27 -12.90
CA ILE A 6 -4.05 10.97 -12.21
C ILE A 6 -4.36 11.30 -10.74
N ALA A 7 -5.44 10.72 -10.21
CA ALA A 7 -5.75 10.87 -8.79
C ALA A 7 -4.56 10.33 -7.96
N PRO A 8 -4.17 10.99 -6.86
CA PRO A 8 -3.11 10.50 -6.00
C PRO A 8 -3.59 9.20 -5.34
N VAL A 9 -3.20 8.06 -5.91
CA VAL A 9 -3.26 6.79 -5.19
C VAL A 9 -1.98 6.76 -4.37
N ALA A 10 -2.09 6.98 -3.06
CA ALA A 10 -0.98 6.72 -2.14
C ALA A 10 -0.64 5.23 -2.22
N LEU A 11 0.30 4.88 -3.11
CA LEU A 11 0.82 3.53 -3.26
C LEU A 11 1.89 3.32 -2.19
N LEU A 12 1.50 2.96 -0.97
CA LEU A 12 2.49 2.39 -0.05
C LEU A 12 1.97 1.23 0.81
N ALA A 13 2.82 0.19 0.77
CA ALA A 13 3.04 -0.89 1.74
C ALA A 13 1.89 -1.85 2.07
N THR A 14 0.71 -1.70 1.49
CA THR A 14 -0.26 -2.78 1.41
C THR A 14 -0.28 -3.29 -0.02
N THR A 15 -0.32 -4.61 -0.21
CA THR A 15 -0.59 -5.25 -1.51
C THR A 15 -2.03 -5.00 -1.96
N MET A 16 -2.52 -3.76 -1.85
CA MET A 16 -3.69 -3.34 -2.59
C MET A 16 -3.25 -3.14 -4.03
N PHE A 17 -3.83 -3.96 -4.91
CA PHE A 17 -3.72 -3.81 -6.34
C PHE A 17 -4.00 -2.36 -6.70
N ALA A 18 -2.94 -1.60 -6.92
CA ALA A 18 -2.97 -0.38 -7.70
C ALA A 18 -3.38 -0.80 -9.10
N SER A 19 -4.67 -0.98 -9.32
CA SER A 19 -5.17 -1.16 -10.66
C SER A 19 -4.78 0.14 -11.37
N PRO A 20 -4.02 0.09 -12.48
CA PRO A 20 -3.82 1.27 -13.30
C PRO A 20 -5.22 1.80 -13.56
N ALA A 21 -5.47 3.05 -13.16
CA ALA A 21 -6.76 3.69 -13.32
C ALA A 21 -7.13 3.50 -14.79
N LEU A 22 -8.01 2.54 -15.08
CA LEU A 22 -8.47 2.30 -16.42
C LEU A 22 -9.19 3.59 -16.76
N ALA A 23 -8.60 4.34 -17.69
CA ALA A 23 -9.23 5.46 -18.36
C ALA A 23 -10.45 4.92 -19.10
N GLN A 24 -11.52 4.66 -18.37
CA GLN A 24 -12.85 4.57 -18.95
C GLN A 24 -13.23 6.00 -19.27
N ASP A 25 -13.28 6.27 -20.57
CA ASP A 25 -13.98 7.41 -21.15
C ASP A 25 -15.47 7.33 -20.75
N GLU A 26 -15.79 7.64 -19.49
CA GLU A 26 -17.12 8.12 -19.14
C GLU A 26 -17.08 9.64 -19.29
N GLU A 27 -17.82 10.13 -20.29
CA GLU A 27 -18.27 11.52 -20.37
C GLU A 27 -19.22 11.79 -19.19
N ALA A 28 -18.72 11.71 -17.97
CA ALA A 28 -19.37 12.30 -16.81
C ALA A 28 -19.18 13.82 -16.94
N GLU A 29 -20.29 14.54 -17.04
CA GLU A 29 -20.32 15.99 -16.95
C GLU A 29 -19.48 16.40 -15.73
N ALA A 30 -18.36 17.07 -15.98
CA ALA A 30 -17.52 17.62 -14.93
C ALA A 30 -18.31 18.72 -14.21
N GLU A 31 -19.10 18.33 -13.22
CA GLU A 31 -19.37 19.17 -12.06
C GLU A 31 -18.00 19.68 -11.59
N GLU A 32 -17.84 21.00 -11.44
CA GLU A 32 -16.61 21.55 -10.85
C GLU A 32 -16.49 21.01 -9.43
N SER A 33 -15.84 19.84 -9.29
CA SER A 33 -15.28 19.41 -8.03
C SER A 33 -14.40 20.56 -7.57
N GLY A 34 -14.65 21.08 -6.37
CA GLY A 34 -13.79 22.09 -5.77
C GLY A 34 -12.33 21.63 -5.70
N PRO A 35 -11.43 22.42 -5.10
CA PRO A 35 -10.01 22.06 -5.04
C PRO A 35 -9.73 20.83 -4.17
N ILE A 36 -10.77 20.18 -3.61
CA ILE A 36 -10.70 19.04 -2.71
C ILE A 36 -11.39 17.84 -3.38
N GLU A 37 -10.68 16.73 -3.41
CA GLU A 37 -11.16 15.41 -3.78
C GLU A 37 -11.24 14.55 -2.53
N ILE A 38 -12.30 13.74 -2.42
CA ILE A 38 -12.51 12.81 -1.32
C ILE A 38 -12.73 11.44 -1.94
N SER A 39 -12.01 10.44 -1.45
CA SER A 39 -12.16 9.06 -1.88
C SER A 39 -12.17 8.11 -0.68
N ALA A 40 -12.76 6.93 -0.88
CA ALA A 40 -12.77 5.88 0.13
C ALA A 40 -12.70 4.49 -0.51
N ASN A 41 -12.23 3.51 0.25
CA ASN A 41 -12.20 2.12 -0.21
C ASN A 41 -12.42 1.13 0.93
N VAL A 42 -12.83 -0.09 0.57
CA VAL A 42 -12.91 -1.23 1.47
C VAL A 42 -12.48 -2.49 0.72
N ALA A 43 -11.80 -3.39 1.41
CA ALA A 43 -11.38 -4.67 0.87
C ALA A 43 -11.56 -5.81 1.87
N LEU A 44 -11.81 -7.00 1.33
CA LEU A 44 -11.60 -8.27 2.01
C LEU A 44 -10.44 -8.98 1.30
N THR A 45 -9.40 -9.30 2.06
CA THR A 45 -8.27 -10.13 1.58
C THR A 45 -8.25 -11.45 2.35
N THR A 46 -7.84 -12.54 1.72
CA THR A 46 -7.67 -13.83 2.41
C THR A 46 -6.50 -13.83 3.39
N ASP A 47 -5.56 -12.90 3.22
CA ASP A 47 -4.38 -12.76 4.06
C ASP A 47 -3.85 -11.33 3.88
N TYR A 48 -3.72 -10.57 4.97
CA TYR A 48 -3.07 -9.26 4.96
C TYR A 48 -1.55 -9.47 5.04
N ARG A 49 -0.87 -9.21 3.93
CA ARG A 49 0.59 -9.25 3.83
C ARG A 49 1.20 -7.85 3.91
N PHE A 50 1.96 -7.59 4.96
CA PHE A 50 2.81 -6.41 5.14
C PHE A 50 4.26 -6.80 4.83
N ARG A 51 4.84 -6.24 3.77
CA ARG A 51 6.22 -6.56 3.28
C ARG A 51 6.46 -8.07 3.18
N GLY A 52 5.48 -8.76 2.61
CA GLY A 52 5.49 -10.22 2.42
C GLY A 52 5.13 -11.06 3.64
N VAL A 53 5.07 -10.49 4.84
CA VAL A 53 4.74 -11.22 6.08
C VAL A 53 3.26 -11.04 6.45
N SER A 54 2.61 -12.13 6.82
CA SER A 54 1.21 -12.15 7.25
C SER A 54 1.02 -11.41 8.58
N PHE A 55 0.18 -10.38 8.53
CA PHE A 55 -0.30 -9.60 9.67
C PHE A 55 -1.68 -10.04 10.14
N SER A 56 -2.44 -10.77 9.32
CA SER A 56 -3.72 -11.36 9.70
C SER A 56 -3.65 -12.85 10.03
N GLY A 57 -2.46 -13.40 10.23
CA GLY A 57 -2.27 -14.80 10.62
C GLY A 57 -2.79 -15.80 9.57
N GLU A 58 -2.70 -15.47 8.28
CA GLU A 58 -3.26 -16.26 7.17
C GLU A 58 -4.81 -16.34 7.17
N ASP A 59 -5.47 -15.53 8.02
CA ASP A 59 -6.91 -15.41 8.07
C ASP A 59 -7.40 -14.19 7.26
N ILE A 60 -8.69 -14.23 6.91
CA ILE A 60 -9.34 -13.14 6.17
C ILE A 60 -9.25 -11.83 6.96
N ALA A 61 -8.74 -10.78 6.32
CA ALA A 61 -8.72 -9.43 6.87
C ALA A 61 -9.70 -8.51 6.14
N ILE A 62 -10.35 -7.63 6.90
CA ILE A 62 -11.07 -6.47 6.37
C ILE A 62 -10.18 -5.25 6.45
N GLN A 63 -10.11 -4.51 5.35
CA GLN A 63 -9.24 -3.35 5.20
C GLN A 63 -10.02 -2.19 4.59
N GLY A 64 -9.64 -0.95 4.85
CA GLY A 64 -10.28 0.19 4.23
C GLY A 64 -9.55 1.50 4.46
N GLY A 65 -9.79 2.45 3.58
CA GLY A 65 -9.14 3.75 3.57
C GLY A 65 -10.13 4.89 3.30
N PHE A 66 -9.71 6.08 3.70
CA PHE A 66 -10.39 7.34 3.43
C PHE A 66 -9.35 8.44 3.22
N ASP A 67 -9.49 9.16 2.13
CA ASP A 67 -8.51 10.15 1.67
C ASP A 67 -9.18 11.51 1.39
N VAL A 68 -8.42 12.56 1.67
CA VAL A 68 -8.73 13.94 1.28
C VAL A 68 -7.52 14.52 0.56
N ALA A 69 -7.64 14.74 -0.73
CA ALA A 69 -6.60 15.32 -1.57
C ALA A 69 -6.96 16.75 -1.99
N HIS A 70 -5.96 17.62 -2.08
CA HIS A 70 -6.10 18.97 -2.59
C HIS A 70 -5.40 19.09 -3.96
N GLU A 71 -5.92 19.89 -4.88
CA GLU A 71 -5.35 20.06 -6.23
C GLU A 71 -3.90 20.60 -6.28
N SER A 72 -3.37 21.03 -5.14
CA SER A 72 -1.96 21.42 -4.99
C SER A 72 -1.02 20.23 -4.81
N GLY A 73 -1.55 19.02 -4.67
CA GLY A 73 -0.82 17.78 -4.43
C GLY A 73 -0.77 17.35 -2.96
N PHE A 74 -1.14 18.22 -2.02
CA PHE A 74 -1.20 17.84 -0.60
C PHE A 74 -2.39 16.92 -0.33
N TYR A 75 -2.18 15.90 0.50
CA TYR A 75 -3.23 14.99 0.93
C TYR A 75 -3.09 14.62 2.40
N VAL A 76 -4.19 14.15 2.97
CA VAL A 76 -4.27 13.50 4.29
C VAL A 76 -5.24 12.34 4.18
N GLY A 77 -4.93 11.23 4.83
CA GLY A 77 -5.79 10.06 4.83
C GLY A 77 -5.64 9.22 6.07
N ALA A 78 -6.50 8.22 6.17
CA ALA A 78 -6.43 7.18 7.16
C ALA A 78 -6.71 5.82 6.51
N TRP A 79 -6.03 4.79 6.99
CA TRP A 79 -6.24 3.42 6.58
C TRP A 79 -6.35 2.52 7.81
N ALA A 80 -7.13 1.45 7.74
CA ALA A 80 -7.24 0.51 8.84
C ALA A 80 -7.40 -0.92 8.36
N SER A 81 -6.96 -1.87 9.18
CA SER A 81 -7.13 -3.31 8.95
C SER A 81 -7.40 -4.06 10.25
N SER A 82 -8.10 -5.18 10.13
CA SER A 82 -8.04 -6.24 11.14
C SER A 82 -6.69 -6.96 11.08
N LEU A 83 -6.17 -7.37 12.24
CA LEU A 83 -4.94 -8.15 12.40
C LEU A 83 -5.22 -9.48 13.11
N GLU A 84 -4.26 -10.39 13.05
CA GLU A 84 -4.18 -11.49 14.01
C GLU A 84 -3.86 -10.94 15.39
N ASP A 85 -4.58 -11.42 16.40
CA ASP A 85 -4.46 -10.89 17.75
C ASP A 85 -3.08 -11.20 18.35
N SER A 86 -2.33 -10.16 18.69
CA SER A 86 -1.04 -10.28 19.35
C SER A 86 -0.94 -9.35 20.54
N ALA A 87 -0.07 -9.68 21.50
CA ALA A 87 0.10 -8.85 22.69
C ALA A 87 0.62 -7.44 22.34
N LEU A 88 1.51 -7.33 21.35
CA LEU A 88 2.14 -6.07 20.97
C LEU A 88 1.23 -5.22 20.07
N TYR A 89 0.68 -5.80 18.99
CA TYR A 89 -0.10 -5.07 17.98
C TYR A 89 -1.61 -5.11 18.21
N GLY A 90 -2.10 -5.98 19.11
CA GLY A 90 -3.53 -6.24 19.24
C GLY A 90 -4.09 -6.88 17.97
N ASN A 91 -5.37 -6.61 17.68
CA ASN A 91 -6.12 -7.17 16.55
C ASN A 91 -6.60 -6.12 15.54
N SER A 92 -6.09 -4.89 15.61
CA SER A 92 -6.37 -3.85 14.61
C SER A 92 -5.21 -2.89 14.43
N GLU A 93 -5.10 -2.37 13.22
CA GLU A 93 -4.16 -1.34 12.78
C GLU A 93 -4.95 -0.13 12.29
N LEU A 94 -4.49 1.06 12.64
CA LEU A 94 -4.95 2.34 12.11
C LEU A 94 -3.73 3.17 11.72
N ASP A 95 -3.63 3.48 10.45
CA ASP A 95 -2.59 4.34 9.92
C ASP A 95 -3.19 5.71 9.63
N ILE A 96 -2.52 6.76 10.08
CA ILE A 96 -2.83 8.13 9.69
C ILE A 96 -1.65 8.66 8.90
N TYR A 97 -1.91 9.23 7.74
CA TYR A 97 -0.85 9.72 6.87
C TYR A 97 -1.18 11.07 6.26
N ALA A 98 -0.12 11.80 5.92
CA ALA A 98 -0.20 13.02 5.15
C ALA A 98 1.05 13.16 4.30
N GLY A 99 0.92 13.83 3.16
CA GLY A 99 2.02 13.99 2.23
C GLY A 99 1.73 14.94 1.10
N TRP A 100 2.60 14.90 0.10
CA TRP A 100 2.47 15.61 -1.15
C TRP A 100 2.78 14.67 -2.30
N SER A 101 1.91 14.65 -3.30
CA SER A 101 2.09 13.91 -4.55
C SER A 101 1.89 14.82 -5.75
N GLY A 102 2.70 14.65 -6.79
CA GLY A 102 2.52 15.42 -8.01
C GLY A 102 3.52 15.14 -9.13
N ASP A 103 3.13 15.56 -10.33
CA ASP A 103 3.97 15.50 -11.52
C ASP A 103 5.11 16.52 -11.43
N VAL A 104 6.34 16.03 -11.58
CA VAL A 104 7.55 16.88 -11.60
C VAL A 104 8.15 17.01 -12.99
N ALA A 105 7.83 16.06 -13.88
CA ALA A 105 8.11 16.11 -15.30
C ALA A 105 7.09 15.26 -16.06
N THR A 106 7.10 15.34 -17.40
CA THR A 106 6.22 14.49 -18.22
C THR A 106 6.52 13.02 -17.99
N GLY A 107 5.53 12.27 -17.50
CA GLY A 107 5.66 10.84 -17.20
C GLY A 107 6.51 10.55 -15.96
N LEU A 108 6.69 11.52 -15.07
CA LEU A 108 7.43 11.37 -13.82
C LEU A 108 6.70 12.09 -12.68
N SER A 109 6.26 11.32 -11.69
CA SER A 109 5.64 11.82 -10.46
C SER A 109 6.48 11.47 -9.23
N ILE A 110 6.29 12.25 -8.17
CA ILE A 110 6.88 12.03 -6.86
C ILE A 110 5.75 11.93 -5.85
N ASP A 111 5.88 11.03 -4.89
CA ASP A 111 5.11 11.02 -3.65
C ASP A 111 6.08 11.10 -2.46
N ALA A 112 5.78 11.95 -1.49
CA ALA A 112 6.51 11.99 -0.24
C ALA A 112 5.57 12.33 0.91
N GLY A 113 5.68 11.57 1.99
CA GLY A 113 4.78 11.69 3.12
C GLY A 113 5.33 11.09 4.39
N VAL A 114 4.46 11.01 5.38
CA VAL A 114 4.71 10.35 6.65
C VAL A 114 3.47 9.55 7.03
N LEU A 115 3.68 8.32 7.48
CA LEU A 115 2.67 7.52 8.16
C LEU A 115 2.91 7.58 9.67
N TYR A 116 1.83 7.49 10.42
CA TYR A 116 1.83 7.14 11.83
C TYR A 116 1.00 5.87 11.97
N TYR A 117 1.68 4.76 12.24
CA TYR A 117 1.08 3.47 12.52
C TYR A 117 0.60 3.47 13.97
N ILE A 118 -0.67 3.12 14.16
CA ILE A 118 -1.33 3.08 15.46
C ILE A 118 -1.91 1.68 15.64
N TYR A 119 -1.68 1.09 16.80
CA TYR A 119 -2.21 -0.22 17.16
C TYR A 119 -3.09 -0.08 18.41
N PRO A 120 -4.36 0.35 18.26
CA PRO A 120 -5.20 0.78 19.39
C PRO A 120 -5.54 -0.34 20.38
N ASN A 121 -5.31 -1.59 19.99
CA ASN A 121 -5.58 -2.78 20.79
C ASN A 121 -4.31 -3.48 21.30
N GLY A 122 -3.14 -2.90 21.04
CA GLY A 122 -1.89 -3.33 21.65
C GLY A 122 -1.90 -3.17 23.18
N ASN A 123 -1.12 -3.99 23.87
CA ASN A 123 -1.02 -3.93 25.32
C ASN A 123 0.21 -3.13 25.75
N ASP A 124 0.00 -1.92 26.26
CA ASP A 124 1.07 -1.02 26.76
C ASP A 124 2.01 -1.67 27.80
N LEU A 125 1.61 -2.77 28.45
CA LEU A 125 2.47 -3.51 29.38
C LEU A 125 3.58 -4.31 28.68
N VAL A 126 3.41 -4.67 27.40
CA VAL A 126 4.43 -5.40 26.63
C VAL A 126 5.24 -4.49 25.70
N GLY A 127 4.78 -3.26 25.47
CA GLY A 127 5.52 -2.28 24.70
C GLY A 127 4.63 -1.26 24.02
N ASP A 128 5.26 -0.19 23.52
CA ASP A 128 4.63 0.78 22.61
C ASP A 128 4.86 0.33 21.17
N SER A 129 3.77 0.05 20.45
CA SER A 129 3.81 -0.43 19.08
C SER A 129 3.65 0.67 18.04
N ASP A 130 3.31 1.89 18.46
CA ASP A 130 3.01 2.98 17.53
C ASP A 130 4.31 3.62 17.03
N TYR A 131 4.38 3.93 15.73
CA TYR A 131 5.58 4.54 15.16
C TYR A 131 5.32 5.41 13.94
N PHE A 132 6.19 6.41 13.76
CA PHE A 132 6.23 7.21 12.54
C PHE A 132 7.15 6.61 11.49
N GLU A 133 6.76 6.71 10.23
CA GLU A 133 7.55 6.28 9.08
C GLU A 133 7.43 7.29 7.93
N PRO A 134 8.36 8.25 7.80
CA PRO A 134 8.49 9.03 6.57
C PRO A 134 8.86 8.16 5.37
N TYR A 135 8.35 8.53 4.20
CA TYR A 135 8.65 7.86 2.95
C TYR A 135 8.78 8.83 1.78
N ALA A 136 9.36 8.33 0.70
CA ALA A 136 9.29 8.96 -0.61
C ALA A 136 9.34 7.91 -1.72
N SER A 137 8.69 8.19 -2.85
CA SER A 137 8.74 7.37 -4.05
C SER A 137 8.77 8.23 -5.31
N ILE A 138 9.25 7.62 -6.38
CA ILE A 138 9.27 8.19 -7.73
C ILE A 138 8.61 7.17 -8.65
N THR A 139 7.64 7.62 -9.44
CA THR A 139 6.94 6.80 -10.41
C THR A 139 7.18 7.33 -11.82
N ALA A 140 7.54 6.43 -12.73
CA ALA A 140 7.80 6.74 -14.13
C ALA A 140 6.90 5.92 -15.06
N ALA A 141 6.30 6.59 -16.04
CA ALA A 141 5.57 5.95 -17.12
C ALA A 141 6.54 5.49 -18.22
N LEU A 142 6.75 4.18 -18.35
CA LEU A 142 7.63 3.53 -19.30
C LEU A 142 6.83 2.84 -20.43
N GLY A 143 6.09 3.64 -21.19
CA GLY A 143 5.17 3.13 -22.21
C GLY A 143 3.90 2.57 -21.55
N PRO A 144 3.56 1.28 -21.74
CA PRO A 144 2.39 0.68 -21.09
C PRO A 144 2.64 0.24 -19.63
N VAL A 145 3.88 0.40 -19.15
CA VAL A 145 4.29 0.00 -17.81
C VAL A 145 4.49 1.23 -16.95
N GLU A 146 3.92 1.24 -15.76
CA GLU A 146 4.26 2.17 -14.68
C GLU A 146 5.30 1.51 -13.80
N ALA A 147 6.39 2.22 -13.51
CA ALA A 147 7.48 1.73 -12.68
C ALA A 147 7.72 2.68 -11.51
N THR A 148 7.68 2.15 -10.29
CA THR A 148 7.90 2.91 -9.06
C THR A 148 9.14 2.42 -8.36
N VAL A 149 9.89 3.34 -7.76
CA VAL A 149 10.92 3.03 -6.77
C VAL A 149 10.68 3.92 -5.57
N GLY A 150 10.72 3.34 -4.37
CA GLY A 150 10.50 4.08 -3.15
C GLY A 150 11.32 3.59 -1.97
N ALA A 151 11.28 4.38 -0.91
CA ALA A 151 11.86 4.05 0.37
C ALA A 151 11.00 4.60 1.51
N ALA A 152 10.96 3.87 2.61
CA ALA A 152 10.33 4.25 3.86
C ALA A 152 11.34 4.05 5.00
N TYR A 153 11.44 5.01 5.90
CA TYR A 153 12.39 4.99 7.01
C TYR A 153 11.66 5.20 8.32
N ALA A 154 11.80 4.26 9.25
CA ALA A 154 11.25 4.40 10.59
C ALA A 154 12.40 4.51 11.59
N PRO A 155 12.58 5.65 12.28
CA PRO A 155 13.60 5.76 13.32
C PRO A 155 13.25 4.88 14.53
N GLU A 156 14.26 4.57 15.35
CA GLU A 156 14.09 3.89 16.65
C GLU A 156 13.02 4.58 17.49
N GLN A 157 11.92 3.87 17.76
CA GLN A 157 10.71 4.38 18.42
C GLN A 157 9.98 3.25 19.14
N GLY A 158 9.70 3.46 20.42
CA GLY A 158 8.88 2.53 21.20
C GLY A 158 9.53 1.14 21.34
N SER A 159 8.68 0.13 21.46
CA SER A 159 9.07 -1.28 21.56
C SER A 159 8.86 -2.05 20.25
N ALA A 160 8.05 -1.53 19.33
CA ALA A 160 7.96 -2.06 17.97
C ALA A 160 9.23 -1.80 17.15
N LEU A 161 9.94 -0.68 17.39
CA LEU A 161 11.18 -0.35 16.69
C LEU A 161 12.33 -0.14 17.68
N THR A 162 12.95 -1.24 18.11
CA THR A 162 14.11 -1.23 19.05
C THR A 162 15.43 -0.78 18.41
N ASP A 163 15.44 -0.62 17.10
CA ASP A 163 16.45 0.01 16.25
C ASP A 163 15.72 0.79 15.14
N ASP A 164 16.43 1.49 14.27
CA ASP A 164 15.80 2.01 13.05
C ASP A 164 15.40 0.90 12.07
N ASN A 165 14.60 1.24 11.07
CA ASN A 165 14.25 0.36 9.97
C ASN A 165 14.26 1.13 8.66
N ILE A 166 14.90 0.57 7.64
CA ILE A 166 14.79 1.03 6.25
C ILE A 166 14.05 -0.03 5.44
N TYR A 167 13.12 0.45 4.62
CA TYR A 167 12.47 -0.34 3.59
C TYR A 167 12.72 0.33 2.24
N VAL A 168 13.18 -0.44 1.26
CA VAL A 168 13.33 0.02 -0.12
C VAL A 168 12.61 -0.94 -1.04
N TYR A 169 11.95 -0.42 -2.06
CA TYR A 169 11.12 -1.25 -2.94
C TYR A 169 11.08 -0.74 -4.37
N GLY A 170 10.66 -1.63 -5.26
CA GLY A 170 10.29 -1.31 -6.62
C GLY A 170 9.03 -2.05 -7.07
N ASP A 171 8.19 -1.35 -7.80
CA ASP A 171 6.93 -1.87 -8.34
C ASP A 171 6.88 -1.72 -9.85
N LEU A 172 6.19 -2.66 -10.50
CA LEU A 172 5.79 -2.59 -11.89
C LEU A 172 4.30 -2.85 -12.01
N GLY A 173 3.59 -1.96 -12.72
CA GLY A 173 2.18 -2.11 -13.05
C GLY A 173 1.97 -2.04 -14.56
N ALA A 174 1.09 -2.88 -15.11
CA ALA A 174 0.72 -2.81 -16.52
C ALA A 174 -0.69 -3.33 -16.77
N GLY A 175 -1.49 -2.56 -17.52
CA GLY A 175 -2.74 -3.05 -18.10
C GLY A 175 -2.46 -3.94 -19.32
N ILE A 176 -3.17 -5.06 -19.44
CA ILE A 176 -3.09 -5.92 -20.63
C ILE A 176 -4.01 -5.35 -21.73
N PRO A 177 -3.48 -4.95 -22.89
CA PRO A 177 -4.28 -4.37 -23.96
C PRO A 177 -5.46 -5.25 -24.36
N ASP A 178 -6.59 -4.61 -24.65
CA ASP A 178 -7.84 -5.26 -25.09
C ASP A 178 -8.44 -6.26 -24.08
N THR A 179 -8.07 -6.17 -22.81
CA THR A 179 -8.63 -6.98 -21.71
C THR A 179 -8.88 -6.11 -20.47
N PRO A 180 -9.73 -6.55 -19.52
CA PRO A 180 -9.89 -5.86 -18.24
C PRO A 180 -8.81 -6.25 -17.21
N ILE A 181 -7.74 -6.95 -17.64
CA ILE A 181 -6.73 -7.50 -16.75
C ILE A 181 -5.62 -6.47 -16.55
N SER A 182 -5.23 -6.28 -15.30
CA SER A 182 -4.02 -5.56 -14.91
C SER A 182 -3.06 -6.52 -14.23
N LEU A 183 -1.76 -6.33 -14.43
CA LEU A 183 -0.68 -7.09 -13.80
C LEU A 183 0.11 -6.18 -12.88
N SER A 184 0.57 -6.75 -11.77
CA SER A 184 1.46 -6.09 -10.81
C SER A 184 2.63 -6.99 -10.46
N ALA A 185 3.80 -6.41 -10.22
CA ALA A 185 4.96 -7.08 -9.66
C ALA A 185 5.65 -6.18 -8.63
N HIS A 186 6.16 -6.78 -7.57
CA HIS A 186 6.79 -6.10 -6.43
C HIS A 186 8.10 -6.79 -6.05
N LEU A 187 9.07 -6.00 -5.62
CA LEU A 187 10.26 -6.47 -4.91
C LEU A 187 10.64 -5.44 -3.84
N GLY A 188 10.71 -5.88 -2.58
CA GLY A 188 11.09 -5.08 -1.42
C GLY A 188 12.30 -5.66 -0.70
N TYR A 189 12.96 -4.81 0.08
CA TYR A 189 14.01 -5.17 1.01
C TYR A 189 13.84 -4.39 2.32
N SER A 190 13.76 -5.10 3.44
CA SER A 190 13.71 -4.52 4.78
C SER A 190 15.00 -4.80 5.54
N ASP A 191 15.48 -3.84 6.31
CA ASP A 191 16.65 -3.95 7.20
C ASP A 191 16.42 -3.14 8.47
N GLY A 192 16.73 -3.72 9.62
CA GLY A 192 16.51 -3.11 10.93
C GLY A 192 15.36 -3.76 11.70
N SER A 193 14.63 -2.99 12.52
CA SER A 193 13.63 -3.53 13.47
C SER A 193 12.55 -4.42 12.87
N LEU A 194 12.21 -4.24 11.59
CA LEU A 194 11.16 -5.03 10.92
C LEU A 194 11.74 -6.17 10.08
N ASP A 195 13.01 -6.53 10.27
CA ASP A 195 13.69 -7.62 9.55
C ASP A 195 13.52 -9.01 10.19
N TYR A 196 12.76 -9.11 11.29
CA TYR A 196 12.52 -10.34 12.05
C TYR A 196 13.80 -11.03 12.58
N GLY A 197 14.87 -10.25 12.80
CA GLY A 197 16.16 -10.74 13.29
C GLY A 197 16.98 -11.48 12.23
N SER A 198 16.62 -11.36 10.94
CA SER A 198 17.30 -12.02 9.83
C SER A 198 18.61 -11.34 9.42
N GLY A 199 18.81 -10.07 9.78
CA GLY A 199 19.89 -9.23 9.24
C GLY A 199 19.58 -8.70 7.84
N GLY A 200 18.30 -8.44 7.60
CA GLY A 200 17.71 -8.03 6.33
C GLY A 200 17.09 -9.16 5.52
N TYR A 201 15.96 -8.88 4.85
CA TYR A 201 15.25 -9.85 4.01
C TYR A 201 14.60 -9.19 2.79
N LEU A 202 14.32 -10.01 1.79
CA LEU A 202 13.59 -9.66 0.58
C LEU A 202 12.15 -10.17 0.66
N ASP A 203 11.23 -9.36 0.15
CA ASP A 203 9.86 -9.77 -0.15
C ASP A 203 9.52 -9.51 -1.61
N TRP A 204 8.64 -10.33 -2.17
CA TRP A 204 8.20 -10.17 -3.56
C TRP A 204 6.76 -10.59 -3.76
N SER A 205 6.13 -9.99 -4.77
CA SER A 205 4.82 -10.44 -5.22
C SER A 205 4.64 -10.34 -6.74
N LEU A 206 3.74 -11.18 -7.24
CA LEU A 206 3.25 -11.13 -8.61
C LEU A 206 1.74 -11.31 -8.60
N GLY A 207 1.03 -10.33 -9.18
CA GLY A 207 -0.41 -10.26 -9.10
C GLY A 207 -1.10 -9.99 -10.43
N ALA A 208 -2.39 -10.30 -10.45
CA ALA A 208 -3.32 -9.90 -11.49
C ALA A 208 -4.63 -9.43 -10.87
N SER A 209 -5.24 -8.40 -11.45
CA SER A 209 -6.56 -7.91 -11.06
C SER A 209 -7.48 -7.68 -12.25
N VAL A 210 -8.78 -7.67 -11.97
CA VAL A 210 -9.85 -7.26 -12.88
C VAL A 210 -10.78 -6.32 -12.14
N SER A 211 -11.02 -5.14 -12.71
CA SER A 211 -11.97 -4.17 -12.19
C SER A 211 -13.26 -4.15 -13.01
N TYR A 212 -14.38 -4.00 -12.32
CA TYR A 212 -15.72 -3.87 -12.89
C TYR A 212 -16.54 -2.90 -12.03
N ASP A 213 -16.86 -1.73 -12.59
CA ASP A 213 -17.50 -0.64 -11.83
C ASP A 213 -16.66 -0.32 -10.58
N ILE A 214 -17.30 -0.08 -9.43
CA ILE A 214 -16.62 0.13 -8.15
C ILE A 214 -15.82 -1.09 -7.64
N LEU A 215 -15.99 -2.29 -8.22
CA LEU A 215 -15.41 -3.53 -7.68
C LEU A 215 -14.09 -3.89 -8.34
N THR A 216 -13.14 -4.40 -7.55
CA THR A 216 -11.89 -5.00 -8.04
C THR A 216 -11.68 -6.38 -7.43
N PHE A 217 -11.38 -7.35 -8.30
CA PHE A 217 -11.02 -8.71 -7.92
C PHE A 217 -9.54 -8.93 -8.21
N GLY A 218 -8.78 -9.38 -7.22
CA GLY A 218 -7.34 -9.58 -7.32
C GLY A 218 -6.89 -10.96 -6.88
N VAL A 219 -5.81 -11.44 -7.47
CA VAL A 219 -5.05 -12.61 -7.03
C VAL A 219 -3.55 -12.30 -7.09
N ALA A 220 -2.81 -12.63 -6.05
CA ALA A 220 -1.36 -12.44 -6.01
C ALA A 220 -0.66 -13.65 -5.38
N TYR A 221 0.52 -13.99 -5.88
CA TYR A 221 1.49 -14.77 -5.13
C TYR A 221 2.38 -13.79 -4.36
N VAL A 222 2.57 -14.01 -3.06
CA VAL A 222 3.36 -13.17 -2.15
C VAL A 222 4.27 -14.07 -1.34
N ASP A 223 5.55 -13.71 -1.20
CA ASP A 223 6.55 -14.55 -0.54
C ASP A 223 7.76 -13.73 -0.07
N THR A 224 8.64 -14.36 0.72
CA THR A 224 9.86 -13.76 1.26
C THR A 224 11.04 -14.74 1.23
N ASP A 225 12.26 -14.27 1.46
CA ASP A 225 13.42 -15.15 1.72
C ASP A 225 13.66 -15.43 3.22
N LEU A 226 12.68 -15.10 4.08
CA LEU A 226 12.65 -15.49 5.48
C LEU A 226 12.44 -17.02 5.63
N PRO A 227 12.64 -17.57 6.84
CA PRO A 227 12.36 -18.98 7.08
C PRO A 227 10.93 -19.39 6.69
N ASP A 228 10.79 -20.59 6.11
CA ASP A 228 9.52 -21.21 5.75
C ASP A 228 8.78 -21.67 7.03
N ILE A 229 8.07 -20.72 7.65
CA ILE A 229 7.21 -20.87 8.83
C ILE A 229 5.90 -20.14 8.59
N ALA A 230 4.84 -20.56 9.29
CA ALA A 230 3.52 -19.94 9.18
C ALA A 230 3.60 -18.41 9.27
N GLY A 231 2.99 -17.75 8.29
CA GLY A 231 2.94 -16.30 8.11
C GLY A 231 4.15 -15.68 7.41
N GLN A 232 5.26 -16.40 7.25
CA GLN A 232 6.43 -15.95 6.45
C GLN A 232 6.56 -16.73 5.14
N ASP A 233 5.89 -17.87 5.03
CA ASP A 233 5.85 -18.70 3.83
C ASP A 233 5.01 -18.09 2.71
N GLY A 234 5.32 -18.50 1.49
CA GLY A 234 4.66 -18.01 0.28
C GLY A 234 3.19 -18.39 0.22
N ALA A 235 2.33 -17.44 -0.12
CA ALA A 235 0.89 -17.64 -0.22
C ALA A 235 0.30 -17.09 -1.52
N VAL A 236 -0.84 -17.67 -1.90
CA VAL A 236 -1.74 -17.09 -2.90
C VAL A 236 -2.84 -16.33 -2.18
N VAL A 237 -2.83 -15.01 -2.35
CA VAL A 237 -3.75 -14.07 -1.71
C VAL A 237 -4.84 -13.68 -2.69
N PHE A 238 -6.10 -13.76 -2.26
CA PHE A 238 -7.25 -13.29 -3.03
C PHE A 238 -7.85 -12.05 -2.37
N THR A 239 -8.17 -11.05 -3.17
CA THR A 239 -8.72 -9.78 -2.69
C THR A 239 -9.98 -9.40 -3.45
N LEU A 240 -11.02 -9.00 -2.72
CA LEU A 240 -12.19 -8.30 -3.25
C LEU A 240 -12.22 -6.90 -2.64
N ALA A 241 -12.12 -5.88 -3.48
CA ALA A 241 -12.14 -4.48 -3.07
C ALA A 241 -13.30 -3.70 -3.73
N ALA A 242 -13.69 -2.61 -3.09
CA ALA A 242 -14.58 -1.59 -3.62
C ALA A 242 -14.01 -0.18 -3.38
N ALA A 243 -14.20 0.74 -4.33
CA ALA A 243 -13.78 2.14 -4.23
C ALA A 243 -14.95 3.11 -4.47
N PHE A 244 -14.94 4.27 -3.81
CA PHE A 244 -16.00 5.28 -3.78
C PHE A 244 -15.46 6.69 -3.88
#